data_AF-A0A954CMH0-F1
#
_entry.id   AF-A0A954CMH0-F1
#
_cell.length_a   1.000
_cell.length_b   1.000
_cell.length_c   1.000
_cell.angle_alpha   90.00
_cell.angle_beta   90.00
_cell.angle_gamma   90.00
#
_symmetry.space_group_name_H-M   'P 1'
#
loop_
_entity.id
_entity.type
_entity.pdbx_description
1 polymer ?
#
loop_
_entity_poly.entity_id
_entity_poly.type
_entity_poly.pdbx_seq_one_letter_code
_entity_poly.pdbx_strand_id
1 'polypeptide(L)'
;PCKALLVIVREGDRTCALLVDELLGQQQVVAKPIGDLGRIRGIAGGAILGDGTVGLILDAPGLAAMARQPSILEPKPPVDASPVAAAR
;
A
#
# COMPACT_ATOMS: atom_id res chain seq x y z
N PRO A 1 -1.59 23.08 -3.37
CA PRO A 1 -1.17 22.00 -2.45
C PRO A 1 -2.22 20.89 -2.41
N CYS A 2 -2.01 19.83 -3.18
CA CYS A 2 -2.77 18.60 -3.01
C CYS A 2 -2.17 17.89 -1.79
N LYS A 3 -3.00 17.68 -0.76
CA LYS A 3 -2.58 16.89 0.40
C LYS A 3 -2.56 15.43 -0.04
N ALA A 4 -1.41 14.79 0.05
CA ALA A 4 -1.27 13.35 -0.19
C ALA A 4 -1.05 12.62 1.13
N LEU A 5 -1.72 11.48 1.33
CA LEU A 5 -1.56 10.66 2.52
C LEU A 5 -0.64 9.48 2.21
N LEU A 6 0.40 9.31 3.01
CA LEU A 6 1.42 8.27 2.83
C LEU A 6 1.44 7.35 4.04
N VAL A 7 1.34 6.05 3.80
CA VAL A 7 1.54 5.01 4.83
C VAL A 7 2.97 4.48 4.72
N ILE A 8 3.77 4.72 5.74
CA ILE A 8 5.13 4.22 5.81
C ILE A 8 5.11 2.80 6.37
N VAL A 9 5.64 1.85 5.60
CA VAL A 9 5.77 0.45 5.99
C VAL A 9 7.23 0.11 6.11
N ARG A 10 7.62 -0.47 7.25
CA ARG A 10 8.98 -0.94 7.50
C ARG A 10 8.97 -2.44 7.75
N GLU A 11 9.87 -3.13 7.06
CA GLU A 11 10.13 -4.55 7.22
C GLU A 11 11.64 -4.79 7.24
N GLY A 12 12.19 -5.05 8.43
CA GLY A 12 13.64 -5.05 8.64
C GLY A 12 14.26 -3.73 8.20
N ASP A 13 15.29 -3.80 7.35
CA ASP A 13 16.00 -2.65 6.79
C ASP A 13 15.29 -2.03 5.58
N ARG A 14 14.17 -2.61 5.13
CA ARG A 14 13.41 -2.11 3.98
C ARG A 14 12.32 -1.17 4.49
N THR A 15 12.27 0.03 3.91
CA THR A 15 11.19 0.98 4.14
C THR A 15 10.56 1.33 2.79
N CYS A 16 9.23 1.33 2.71
CA CYS A 16 8.47 1.83 1.57
C CYS A 16 7.33 2.75 2.04
N ALA A 17 6.81 3.53 1.11
CA ALA A 17 5.66 4.40 1.34
C ALA A 17 4.55 4.02 0.35
N LEU A 18 3.34 3.84 0.86
CA LEU A 18 2.13 3.63 0.06
C LEU A 18 1.36 4.93 0.00
N LEU A 19 1.13 5.45 -1.21
CA LEU A 19 0.19 6.54 -1.43
C LEU A 19 -1.22 5.99 -1.27
N VAL A 20 -1.99 6.58 -0.37
CA VAL A 20 -3.38 6.21 -0.08
C VAL A 20 -4.27 7.44 -0.13
N ASP A 21 -5.54 7.23 -0.43
CA ASP A 21 -6.53 8.32 -0.45
C ASP A 21 -6.88 8.77 0.97
N GLU A 22 -7.11 7.80 1.87
CA GLU A 22 -7.53 8.05 3.25
C GLU A 22 -7.12 6.93 4.21
N LEU A 23 -7.15 7.25 5.51
CA LEU A 23 -6.95 6.29 6.59
C LEU A 23 -8.26 6.10 7.34
N LEU A 24 -8.90 4.95 7.12
CA LEU A 24 -10.17 4.60 7.76
C LEU A 24 -10.02 4.19 9.23
N GLY A 25 -8.79 3.96 9.69
CA GLY A 25 -8.46 3.54 11.05
C GLY A 25 -7.94 2.10 11.12
N GLN A 26 -7.96 1.52 12.31
CA GLN A 26 -7.52 0.15 12.56
C GLN A 26 -8.74 -0.74 12.80
N GLN A 27 -8.89 -1.79 11.99
CA GLN A 27 -9.96 -2.78 12.13
C GLN A 27 -9.37 -4.18 12.25
N GLN A 28 -9.93 -4.98 13.16
CA GLN A 28 -9.65 -6.42 13.18
C GLN A 28 -10.47 -7.12 12.11
N VAL A 29 -9.79 -7.86 11.23
CA VAL A 29 -10.41 -8.60 10.14
C VAL A 29 -9.95 -10.05 10.14
N VAL A 30 -10.83 -10.95 9.71
CA VAL A 30 -10.49 -12.37 9.52
C VAL A 30 -10.07 -12.56 8.07
N ALA A 31 -8.80 -12.90 7.85
CA ALA A 31 -8.28 -13.21 6.54
C ALA A 31 -9.00 -14.42 5.93
N LYS A 32 -9.34 -14.31 4.64
CA LYS A 32 -9.98 -15.33 3.81
C LYS A 32 -9.18 -15.48 2.51
N PRO A 33 -9.09 -16.70 1.96
CA PRO A 33 -8.47 -16.91 0.66
C PRO A 33 -9.30 -16.24 -0.44
N ILE A 34 -8.62 -15.70 -1.46
CA ILE A 34 -9.24 -15.09 -2.63
C ILE A 34 -9.54 -16.19 -3.66
N GLY A 35 -10.57 -17.00 -3.37
CA GLY A 35 -11.12 -18.03 -4.28
C GLY A 35 -10.09 -18.81 -5.12
N ASP A 36 -10.47 -19.12 -6.37
CA ASP A 36 -9.66 -19.87 -7.33
C ASP A 36 -8.64 -19.01 -8.10
N LEU A 37 -8.41 -17.76 -7.66
CA LEU A 37 -7.51 -16.82 -8.34
C LEU A 37 -6.02 -17.14 -8.09
N GLY A 38 -5.73 -18.11 -7.24
CA GLY A 38 -4.37 -18.53 -6.92
C GLY A 38 -3.58 -17.42 -6.20
N ARG A 39 -2.25 -17.53 -6.25
CA ARG A 39 -1.37 -16.57 -5.58
C ARG A 39 -1.16 -15.34 -6.46
N ILE A 40 -1.72 -14.21 -6.04
CA ILE A 40 -1.53 -12.91 -6.70
C ILE A 40 -0.35 -12.20 -6.04
N ARG A 41 0.62 -11.76 -6.83
CA ARG A 41 1.78 -11.02 -6.31
C ARG A 41 1.32 -9.70 -5.67
N GLY A 42 1.79 -9.41 -4.46
CA GLY A 42 1.42 -8.19 -3.72
C GLY A 42 0.10 -8.29 -2.94
N ILE A 43 -0.58 -9.44 -2.99
CA ILE A 43 -1.82 -9.68 -2.23
C ILE A 43 -1.66 -10.94 -1.38
N ALA A 44 -1.93 -10.83 -0.08
CA ALA A 44 -1.88 -11.95 0.86
C ALA A 44 -3.23 -12.69 0.95
N GLY A 45 -4.34 -11.99 0.74
CA GLY A 45 -5.70 -12.54 0.85
C GLY A 45 -6.75 -11.45 0.84
N GLY A 46 -7.98 -11.78 1.21
CA GLY A 46 -9.09 -10.83 1.32
C GLY A 46 -9.82 -10.98 2.65
N ALA A 47 -10.74 -10.07 2.94
CA ALA A 47 -11.63 -10.14 4.09
C ALA A 47 -12.97 -9.50 3.75
N ILE A 48 -14.03 -9.92 4.43
CA ILE A 48 -15.30 -9.19 4.43
C ILE A 48 -15.24 -8.18 5.57
N LEU A 49 -15.46 -6.90 5.25
CA LEU A 49 -15.45 -5.80 6.21
C LEU A 49 -16.82 -5.68 6.92
N GLY A 50 -16.89 -4.91 8.00
CA GLY A 50 -18.12 -4.77 8.81
C GLY A 50 -19.30 -4.13 8.08
N ASP A 51 -19.05 -3.42 6.98
CA ASP A 51 -20.05 -2.85 6.08
C ASP A 51 -20.47 -3.81 4.95
N GLY A 52 -19.94 -5.04 4.95
CA GLY A 52 -20.21 -6.06 3.93
C GLY A 52 -19.37 -5.94 2.66
N THR A 53 -18.48 -4.95 2.56
CA THR A 53 -17.57 -4.82 1.41
C THR A 53 -16.41 -5.81 1.49
N VAL A 54 -15.75 -6.06 0.36
CA VAL A 54 -14.56 -6.91 0.29
C VAL A 54 -13.31 -6.04 0.39
N GLY A 55 -12.50 -6.26 1.42
CA GLY A 55 -11.18 -5.68 1.57
C GLY A 55 -10.07 -6.63 1.12
N LEU A 56 -9.01 -6.10 0.50
CA LEU A 56 -7.81 -6.86 0.16
C LEU A 56 -6.74 -6.66 1.23
N ILE A 57 -6.08 -7.76 1.61
CA ILE A 57 -4.91 -7.75 2.49
C ILE A 57 -3.67 -7.68 1.60
N LEU A 58 -2.97 -6.55 1.67
CA LEU A 58 -1.77 -6.32 0.87
C LEU A 58 -0.54 -6.99 1.48
N ASP A 59 0.30 -7.56 0.62
CA ASP A 59 1.61 -8.08 0.98
C ASP A 59 2.68 -6.99 0.73
N ALA A 60 3.04 -6.24 1.77
CA ALA A 60 3.97 -5.11 1.67
C ALA A 60 5.34 -5.47 1.06
N PRO A 61 6.04 -6.55 1.47
CA PRO A 61 7.28 -6.97 0.80
C PRO A 61 7.08 -7.28 -0.69
N GLY A 62 6.01 -8.00 -1.02
CA GLY A 62 5.66 -8.34 -2.39
C GLY A 62 5.42 -7.09 -3.24
N LEU A 63 4.69 -6.12 -2.70
CA LEU A 63 4.40 -4.85 -3.35
C LEU A 63 5.67 -3.99 -3.53
N ALA A 64 6.53 -3.93 -2.51
CA ALA A 64 7.81 -3.21 -2.59
C ALA A 64 8.75 -3.84 -3.63
N ALA A 65 8.75 -5.16 -3.77
CA ALA A 65 9.52 -5.86 -4.80
C ALA A 65 8.99 -5.55 -6.21
N MET A 66 7.66 -5.45 -6.39
CA MET A 66 7.04 -5.07 -7.66
C MET A 66 7.37 -3.63 -8.05
N ALA A 67 7.28 -2.70 -7.11
CA ALA A 67 7.57 -1.28 -7.37
C ALA A 67 9.02 -1.00 -7.77
N ARG A 68 9.96 -1.87 -7.36
CA ARG A 68 11.38 -1.80 -7.74
C ARG A 68 11.65 -2.33 -9.14
N GLN A 69 10.71 -3.02 -9.77
CA GLN A 69 10.85 -3.39 -11.17
C GLN A 69 10.76 -2.11 -12.01
N PRO A 70 11.67 -1.89 -12.97
CA PRO A 70 11.58 -0.76 -13.89
C PRO A 70 10.30 -0.94 -14.72
N SER A 71 9.22 -0.34 -14.25
CA SER A 71 7.99 -0.19 -15.01
C SER A 71 8.17 1.02 -15.91
N ILE A 72 7.66 0.92 -17.13
CA ILE A 72 7.72 1.95 -18.18
C ILE A 72 6.89 3.20 -17.78
N LEU A 73 6.22 3.14 -16.63
CA LEU A 73 5.51 4.25 -16.03
C LEU A 73 6.54 5.22 -15.47
N GLU A 74 6.68 6.38 -16.14
CA GLU A 74 7.43 7.49 -15.58
C GLU A 74 6.96 7.72 -14.14
N PRO A 75 7.88 7.85 -13.16
CA PRO A 75 7.51 8.22 -11.81
C PRO A 75 6.82 9.58 -11.91
N LYS A 76 5.49 9.60 -11.78
CA LYS A 76 4.74 10.84 -11.66
C LYS A 76 5.33 11.53 -10.42
N PRO A 77 5.90 12.73 -10.57
CA PRO A 77 6.55 13.41 -9.46
C PRO A 77 5.56 13.49 -8.29
N PRO A 78 6.04 13.38 -7.04
CA PRO A 78 5.20 13.53 -5.87
C PRO A 78 4.35 14.79 -6.06
N VAL A 79 3.03 14.57 -6.13
CA VAL A 79 2.01 15.61 -6.27
C VAL A 79 2.16 16.48 -5.02
N ASP A 80 3.01 17.51 -5.06
CA ASP A 80 3.36 18.41 -3.93
C ASP A 80 4.52 17.98 -3.00
N ALA A 81 5.70 17.63 -3.54
CA ALA A 81 6.94 17.79 -2.79
C ALA A 81 7.25 19.29 -2.53
N SER A 82 6.60 19.88 -1.52
CA SER A 82 7.11 21.07 -0.86
C SER A 82 8.31 20.67 0.01
N PRO A 83 9.44 21.42 -0.03
CA PRO A 83 10.67 21.05 0.66
C PRO A 83 10.55 21.35 2.15
N VAL A 84 9.87 20.50 2.91
CA VAL A 84 9.74 20.61 4.38
C VAL A 84 10.54 19.54 5.14
N ALA A 85 11.33 18.70 4.46
CA ALA A 85 12.15 17.68 5.11
C ALA A 85 13.68 17.84 4.93
N ALA A 86 14.15 18.94 4.33
CA ALA A 86 15.58 19.24 4.21
C ALA A 86 16.16 20.04 5.41
N ALA A 87 15.38 20.22 6.49
CA ALA A 87 15.83 20.93 7.68
C ALA A 87 15.69 20.02 8.92
N ARG A 88 16.69 19.17 9.12
CA ARG A 88 17.38 18.95 10.41
C ARG A 88 18.49 17.92 10.26
#